data_AF-A0A1Q5X932-F1
#
_entry.id   AF-A0A1Q5X932-F1
#
_cell.length_a   1.000
_cell.length_b   1.000
_cell.length_c   1.000
_cell.angle_alpha   90.00
_cell.angle_beta   90.00
_cell.angle_gamma   90.00
#
_symmetry.space_group_name_H-M   'P 1'
#
loop_
_entity.id
_entity.type
_entity.pdbx_description
1 polymer ?
#
loop_
_entity_poly.entity_id
_entity_poly.type
_entity_poly.pdbx_seq_one_letter_code
_entity_poly.pdbx_strand_id
1 'polypeptide(L)'
;MTLAAARSKAKFFMLDAGYDQMKNYEAARNVKAQAIIPLNPRNEKEPPAGMTRKGTPCCSMGFPMTYWGQEKVHLKFRCPHATGQVDCPLGMAACSSSNYGMVVKVNSQTDLRRYALPHRESRGWKELYNKRTRVERCNSRMKTYLTADQLHVWGIQKVTTHQYLNAIVLLASALAIARQQVQNAA
;
A
#
# COMPACT_ATOMS: atom_id res chain seq x y z
N MET A 1 20.35 21.42 -21.13
CA MET A 1 19.16 20.69 -20.66
C MET A 1 19.37 20.31 -19.20
N THR A 2 19.04 21.23 -18.29
CA THR A 2 19.12 20.98 -16.85
C THR A 2 17.93 20.12 -16.46
N LEU A 3 18.16 18.80 -16.30
CA LEU A 3 17.20 17.93 -15.64
C LEU A 3 17.15 18.37 -14.17
N ALA A 4 16.26 19.33 -13.88
CA ALA A 4 15.75 19.52 -12.54
C ALA A 4 14.99 18.23 -12.20
N ALA A 5 15.71 17.25 -11.67
CA ALA A 5 15.11 16.21 -10.86
C ALA A 5 14.47 16.94 -9.68
N ALA A 6 13.22 17.37 -9.87
CA ALA A 6 12.41 17.90 -8.78
C ALA A 6 12.58 16.92 -7.63
N ARG A 7 13.05 17.40 -6.47
CA ARG A 7 13.11 16.62 -5.23
C ARG A 7 11.67 16.30 -4.82
N SER A 8 11.04 15.39 -5.54
CA SER A 8 9.71 14.90 -5.26
C SER A 8 9.82 14.09 -3.98
N LYS A 9 9.27 14.63 -2.88
CA LYS A 9 9.15 13.87 -1.64
C LYS A 9 8.25 12.67 -1.92
N ALA A 10 8.80 11.48 -1.80
CA ALA A 10 8.03 10.24 -1.91
C ALA A 10 6.93 10.27 -0.84
N LYS A 11 5.67 10.12 -1.27
CA LYS A 11 4.52 10.10 -0.34
C LYS A 11 4.26 8.69 0.20
N PHE A 12 4.45 7.68 -0.65
CA PHE A 12 4.15 6.29 -0.34
C PHE A 12 5.27 5.37 -0.83
N PHE A 13 5.68 4.42 0.00
CA PHE A 13 6.55 3.31 -0.37
C PHE A 13 5.72 2.04 -0.45
N MET A 14 5.66 1.42 -1.63
CA MET A 14 4.95 0.16 -1.84
C MET A 14 5.96 -0.97 -1.78
N LEU A 15 5.83 -1.83 -0.77
CA LEU A 15 6.77 -2.92 -0.52
C LEU A 15 6.03 -4.25 -0.47
N ASP A 16 6.76 -5.34 -0.72
CA ASP A 16 6.23 -6.69 -0.62
C ASP A 16 6.05 -7.15 0.83
N ALA A 17 5.25 -8.20 1.05
CA ALA A 17 5.02 -8.81 2.37
C ALA A 17 6.30 -9.21 3.09
N GLY A 18 7.36 -9.57 2.35
CA GLY A 18 8.68 -9.86 2.93
C GLY A 18 9.32 -8.68 3.67
N TYR A 19 8.92 -7.44 3.35
CA TYR A 19 9.39 -6.22 4.00
C TYR A 19 8.51 -5.78 5.17
N ASP A 20 7.60 -6.62 5.66
CA ASP A 20 6.76 -6.33 6.81
C ASP A 20 7.55 -6.39 8.13
N GLN A 21 8.42 -5.40 8.33
CA GLN A 21 9.25 -5.22 9.51
C GLN A 21 9.08 -3.79 10.02
N MET A 22 9.00 -3.62 11.35
CA MET A 22 8.77 -2.32 11.98
C MET A 22 9.75 -1.23 11.51
N LYS A 23 11.03 -1.61 11.34
CA LYS A 23 12.10 -0.72 10.84
C LYS A 23 11.77 -0.07 9.49
N ASN A 24 11.07 -0.78 8.60
CA ASN A 24 10.70 -0.25 7.29
C ASN A 24 9.59 0.81 7.40
N TYR A 25 8.66 0.63 8.33
CA TYR A 25 7.63 1.63 8.63
C TYR A 25 8.23 2.88 9.28
N GLU A 26 9.19 2.71 10.20
CA GLU A 26 9.94 3.81 10.83
C GLU A 26 10.77 4.59 9.80
N ALA A 27 11.49 3.89 8.91
CA ALA A 27 12.26 4.51 7.84
C ALA A 27 11.37 5.35 6.91
N ALA A 28 10.20 4.83 6.50
CA ALA A 28 9.24 5.58 5.72
C ALA A 28 8.73 6.83 6.46
N ARG A 29 8.43 6.70 7.75
CA ARG A 29 7.99 7.83 8.59
C ARG A 29 9.06 8.90 8.71
N ASN A 30 10.34 8.54 8.83
CA ASN A 30 11.46 9.47 8.95
C ASN A 30 11.58 10.39 7.72
N VAL A 31 11.24 9.87 6.54
CA VAL A 31 11.21 10.66 5.30
C VAL A 31 9.84 11.30 5.01
N LYS A 32 8.94 11.33 6.00
CA LYS A 32 7.56 11.85 5.90
C LYS A 32 6.71 11.15 4.83
N ALA A 33 6.95 9.86 4.63
CA ALA A 33 6.19 8.99 3.75
C ALA A 33 5.45 7.92 4.56
N GLN A 34 4.51 7.22 3.91
CA GLN A 34 3.90 6.02 4.47
C GLN A 34 4.38 4.76 3.74
N ALA A 35 4.67 3.70 4.50
CA ALA A 35 4.82 2.36 3.96
C ALA A 35 3.45 1.66 3.72
N ILE A 36 3.24 1.20 2.49
CA ILE A 36 2.11 0.40 2.02
C ILE A 36 2.63 -1.04 1.87
N ILE A 37 2.53 -1.80 2.95
CA ILE A 37 3.00 -3.19 3.03
C ILE A 37 1.85 -4.09 3.49
N PRO A 38 1.59 -5.20 2.79
CA PRO A 38 0.64 -6.20 3.27
C PRO A 38 1.17 -6.78 4.59
N LEU A 39 0.26 -7.02 5.53
CA LEU A 39 0.60 -7.58 6.83
C LEU A 39 1.03 -9.05 6.63
N ASN A 40 2.20 -9.40 7.14
CA ASN A 40 2.66 -10.78 7.19
C ASN A 40 2.10 -11.46 8.45
N PRO A 41 1.22 -12.47 8.33
CA PRO A 41 0.60 -13.12 9.49
C PRO A 41 1.55 -14.08 10.22
N ARG A 42 2.72 -14.38 9.65
CA ARG A 42 3.70 -15.30 10.26
C ARG A 42 4.21 -14.70 11.57
N ASN A 43 4.16 -15.48 12.66
CA ASN A 43 4.61 -15.11 14.00
C ASN A 43 3.92 -13.87 14.61
N GLU A 44 2.69 -13.56 14.19
CA GLU A 44 1.97 -12.42 14.72
C GLU A 44 1.43 -12.68 16.13
N LYS A 45 1.68 -11.73 17.04
CA LYS A 45 1.04 -11.70 18.36
C LYS A 45 -0.44 -11.40 18.19
N GLU A 46 -1.25 -12.05 19.03
CA GLU A 46 -2.69 -11.88 19.06
C GLU A 46 -3.06 -10.39 19.16
N PRO A 47 -4.01 -9.90 18.33
CA PRO A 47 -4.44 -8.51 18.39
C PRO A 47 -4.97 -8.16 19.78
N PRO A 48 -4.90 -6.89 20.20
CA PRO A 48 -5.56 -6.44 21.42
C PRO A 48 -7.06 -6.76 21.36
N ALA A 49 -7.65 -7.04 22.53
CA ALA A 49 -9.05 -7.40 22.64
C ALA A 49 -9.95 -6.37 21.95
N GLY A 50 -10.96 -6.85 21.20
CA GLY A 50 -11.85 -5.99 20.43
C GLY A 50 -11.27 -5.52 19.09
N MET A 51 -10.20 -6.16 18.59
CA MET A 51 -9.62 -5.81 17.30
C MET A 51 -9.34 -7.02 16.41
N THR A 52 -9.57 -6.85 15.11
CA THR A 52 -9.27 -7.85 14.09
C THR A 52 -7.75 -7.95 13.89
N ARG A 53 -7.26 -9.10 13.41
CA ARG A 53 -5.83 -9.32 13.05
C ARG A 53 -5.23 -8.18 12.23
N LYS A 54 -6.03 -7.61 11.31
CA LYS A 54 -5.61 -6.51 10.41
C LYS A 54 -5.61 -5.11 11.03
N GLY A 55 -5.93 -4.96 12.32
CA GLY A 55 -5.98 -3.67 13.00
C GLY A 55 -7.31 -2.92 12.87
N THR A 56 -8.39 -3.62 12.51
CA THR A 56 -9.73 -3.05 12.41
C THR A 56 -10.47 -3.25 13.74
N PRO A 57 -10.95 -2.21 14.44
CA PRO A 57 -11.70 -2.35 15.68
C PRO A 57 -13.03 -3.06 15.44
N CYS A 58 -13.54 -3.75 16.46
CA CYS A 58 -14.84 -4.40 16.45
C CYS A 58 -15.85 -3.60 17.30
N CYS A 59 -17.13 -3.57 16.91
CA CYS A 59 -18.21 -3.05 17.78
C CYS A 59 -18.48 -4.05 18.92
N SER A 60 -19.28 -3.66 19.91
CA SER A 60 -19.65 -4.49 21.07
C SER A 60 -20.22 -5.87 20.70
N MET A 61 -20.76 -6.01 19.48
CA MET A 61 -21.25 -7.29 18.93
C MET A 61 -20.19 -8.13 18.20
N GLY A 62 -18.92 -7.72 18.22
CA GLY A 62 -17.81 -8.44 17.58
C GLY A 62 -17.64 -8.20 16.08
N PHE A 63 -18.55 -7.47 15.42
CA PHE A 63 -18.41 -7.16 13.99
C PHE A 63 -17.28 -6.15 13.71
N PRO A 64 -16.47 -6.37 12.66
CA PRO A 64 -15.43 -5.42 12.27
C PRO A 64 -16.06 -4.11 11.80
N MET A 65 -15.52 -3.00 12.30
CA MET A 65 -16.04 -1.68 12.00
C MET A 65 -15.63 -1.17 10.61
N THR A 66 -16.48 -0.34 10.03
CA THR A 66 -16.27 0.26 8.71
C THR A 66 -15.30 1.44 8.79
N TYR A 67 -14.25 1.42 7.98
CA TYR A 67 -13.35 2.58 7.84
C TYR A 67 -14.09 3.77 7.21
N TRP A 68 -14.12 4.91 7.90
CA TRP A 68 -14.84 6.12 7.49
C TRP A 68 -13.93 7.30 7.15
N GLY A 69 -12.61 7.07 7.14
CA GLY A 69 -11.63 8.08 6.74
C GLY A 69 -10.51 8.26 7.76
N GLN A 70 -9.61 9.18 7.44
CA GLN A 70 -8.45 9.51 8.23
C GLN A 70 -8.50 10.99 8.63
N GLU A 71 -8.19 11.25 9.89
CA GLU A 71 -8.04 12.59 10.45
C GLU A 71 -6.62 12.72 11.00
N LYS A 72 -5.72 13.41 10.28
CA LYS A 72 -4.30 13.53 10.61
C LYS A 72 -3.63 12.16 10.84
N VAL A 73 -3.44 11.77 12.11
CA VAL A 73 -2.82 10.50 12.54
C VAL A 73 -3.84 9.53 13.14
N HIS A 74 -5.14 9.79 12.97
CA HIS A 74 -6.21 8.98 13.51
C HIS A 74 -7.02 8.35 12.39
N LEU A 75 -7.23 7.05 12.49
CA LEU A 75 -8.15 6.29 11.64
C LEU A 75 -9.53 6.33 12.29
N LYS A 76 -10.54 6.80 11.55
CA LYS A 76 -11.93 6.85 12.03
C LYS A 76 -12.68 5.62 11.54
N PHE A 77 -13.27 4.89 12.47
CA PHE A 77 -14.10 3.73 12.21
C PHE A 77 -15.52 3.98 12.69
N ARG A 78 -16.49 3.43 11.97
CA ARG A 78 -17.93 3.54 12.22
C ARG A 78 -18.57 2.17 12.37
N CYS A 79 -19.69 2.14 13.09
CA CYS A 79 -20.53 0.96 13.19
C CYS A 79 -20.91 0.44 11.78
N PRO A 80 -20.72 -0.86 11.50
CA PRO A 80 -20.98 -1.42 10.18
C PRO A 80 -22.47 -1.40 9.81
N HIS A 81 -23.36 -1.54 10.80
CA HIS A 81 -24.80 -1.42 10.61
C HIS A 81 -25.24 -0.03 10.19
N ALA A 82 -24.72 1.02 10.84
CA ALA A 82 -24.98 2.41 10.45
C ALA A 82 -24.51 2.74 9.02
N THR A 83 -23.53 1.99 8.52
CA THR A 83 -23.02 2.12 7.15
C THR A 83 -23.68 1.17 6.14
N GLY A 84 -24.64 0.35 6.57
CA GLY A 84 -25.35 -0.61 5.73
C GLY A 84 -24.52 -1.83 5.30
N GLN A 85 -23.42 -2.14 6.00
CA GLN A 85 -22.56 -3.28 5.65
C GLN A 85 -22.99 -4.60 6.31
N VAL A 86 -23.64 -4.52 7.48
CA VAL A 86 -24.04 -5.68 8.27
C VAL A 86 -25.41 -5.40 8.88
N ASP A 87 -26.30 -6.39 8.85
CA ASP A 87 -27.53 -6.32 9.61
C ASP A 87 -27.28 -6.85 11.03
N CYS A 88 -27.45 -5.99 12.03
CA CYS A 88 -27.08 -6.28 13.41
C CYS A 88 -28.34 -6.73 14.15
N PRO A 89 -28.37 -7.91 14.77
CA PRO A 89 -29.58 -8.46 15.39
C PRO A 89 -30.11 -7.60 16.54
N LEU A 90 -29.24 -6.85 17.20
CA LEU A 90 -29.59 -5.91 18.29
C LEU A 90 -29.57 -4.44 17.82
N GLY A 91 -29.51 -4.23 16.50
CA GLY A 91 -29.47 -2.93 15.87
C GLY A 91 -28.29 -2.05 16.32
N MET A 92 -28.47 -0.74 16.17
CA MET A 92 -27.48 0.27 16.61
C MET A 92 -27.57 0.60 18.09
N ALA A 93 -28.75 0.42 18.70
CA ALA A 93 -29.02 0.78 20.09
C ALA A 93 -28.07 0.08 21.08
N ALA A 94 -27.62 -1.13 20.75
CA ALA A 94 -26.65 -1.86 21.58
C ALA A 94 -25.22 -1.28 21.55
N CYS A 95 -24.84 -0.56 20.49
CA CYS A 95 -23.49 0.03 20.35
C CYS A 95 -23.49 1.56 20.57
N SER A 96 -24.59 2.28 20.35
CA SER A 96 -24.69 3.72 20.60
C SER A 96 -26.14 4.20 20.68
N SER A 97 -26.39 5.23 21.50
CA SER A 97 -27.67 5.93 21.56
C SER A 97 -27.93 6.86 20.36
N SER A 98 -26.94 7.10 19.50
CA SER A 98 -27.09 7.98 18.34
C SER A 98 -27.40 7.22 17.05
N ASN A 99 -28.20 7.84 16.17
CA ASN A 99 -28.45 7.37 14.79
C ASN A 99 -27.18 7.39 13.92
N TYR A 100 -26.10 7.99 14.42
CA TYR A 100 -24.80 7.99 13.75
C TYR A 100 -24.02 6.69 14.05
N GLY A 101 -24.39 5.96 15.11
CA GLY A 101 -23.74 4.73 15.54
C GLY A 101 -22.41 4.94 16.26
N MET A 102 -21.84 3.85 16.77
CA MET A 102 -20.55 3.89 17.46
C MET A 102 -19.43 4.36 16.51
N VAL A 103 -18.58 5.27 17.01
CA VAL A 103 -17.39 5.77 16.31
C VAL A 103 -16.17 5.50 17.16
N VAL A 104 -15.17 4.81 16.59
CA VAL A 104 -13.89 4.54 17.24
C VAL A 104 -12.80 5.26 16.45
N LYS A 105 -11.95 6.02 17.15
CA LYS A 105 -10.77 6.65 16.58
C LYS A 105 -9.53 5.89 17.06
N VAL A 106 -8.73 5.41 16.13
CA VAL A 106 -7.49 4.68 16.44
C VAL A 106 -6.28 5.51 16.04
N ASN A 107 -5.36 5.74 16.97
CA ASN A 107 -4.14 6.48 16.70
C ASN A 107 -3.12 5.59 15.97
N SER A 108 -2.76 5.98 14.75
CA SER A 108 -1.82 5.23 13.91
C SER A 108 -0.39 5.18 14.45
N GLN A 109 -0.04 6.07 15.38
CA GLN A 109 1.30 6.14 15.97
C GLN A 109 1.54 5.08 17.04
N THR A 110 0.48 4.48 17.58
CA THR A 110 0.59 3.42 18.60
C THR A 110 1.25 2.17 18.04
N ASP A 111 0.94 1.81 16.79
CA ASP A 111 1.56 0.73 16.04
C ASP A 111 1.53 1.06 14.55
N LEU A 112 2.68 1.50 14.01
CA LEU A 112 2.83 1.90 12.60
C LEU A 112 2.60 0.74 11.63
N ARG A 113 2.84 -0.50 12.06
CA ARG A 113 2.69 -1.71 11.24
C ARG A 113 1.22 -2.11 11.17
N ARG A 114 0.53 -2.10 12.31
CA ARG A 114 -0.87 -2.52 12.41
C ARG A 114 -1.83 -1.47 11.85
N TYR A 115 -1.58 -0.19 12.14
CA TYR A 115 -2.44 0.93 11.75
C TYR A 115 -1.84 1.75 10.60
N ALA A 116 -1.92 1.19 9.39
CA ALA A 116 -1.43 1.85 8.17
C ALA A 116 -2.30 3.05 7.76
N LEU A 117 -1.68 4.05 7.12
CA LEU A 117 -2.35 5.27 6.60
C LEU A 117 -2.16 5.43 5.08
N PRO A 118 -3.12 5.11 4.21
CA PRO A 118 -4.52 4.80 4.49
C PRO A 118 -4.71 3.40 5.11
N HIS A 119 -5.87 3.17 5.72
CA HIS A 119 -6.19 1.87 6.36
C HIS A 119 -6.03 0.72 5.37
N ARG A 120 -5.43 -0.40 5.80
CA ARG A 120 -5.06 -1.52 4.91
C ARG A 120 -6.25 -2.11 4.15
N GLU A 121 -7.44 -2.10 4.75
CA GLU A 121 -8.65 -2.62 4.12
C GLU A 121 -9.39 -1.59 3.26
N SER A 122 -8.93 -0.34 3.26
CA SER A 122 -9.53 0.73 2.46
C SER A 122 -9.30 0.52 0.96
N ARG A 123 -10.24 1.02 0.16
CA ARG A 123 -10.10 1.07 -1.29
C ARG A 123 -8.84 1.81 -1.74
N GLY A 124 -8.54 2.95 -1.11
CA GLY A 124 -7.35 3.75 -1.42
C GLY A 124 -6.05 2.98 -1.19
N TRP A 125 -5.97 2.17 -0.13
CA TRP A 125 -4.81 1.31 0.11
C TRP A 125 -4.64 0.27 -0.99
N LYS A 126 -5.72 -0.41 -1.39
CA LYS A 126 -5.71 -1.41 -2.47
C LYS A 126 -5.28 -0.79 -3.81
N GLU A 127 -5.81 0.38 -4.15
CA GLU A 127 -5.44 1.09 -5.37
C GLU A 127 -3.96 1.51 -5.38
N LEU A 128 -3.42 1.95 -4.24
CA LEU A 128 -2.00 2.23 -4.09
C LEU A 128 -1.17 0.97 -4.25
N TYR A 129 -1.52 -0.10 -3.55
CA TYR A 129 -0.78 -1.37 -3.60
C TYR A 129 -0.78 -1.97 -5.01
N ASN A 130 -1.90 -1.89 -5.74
CA ASN A 130 -2.03 -2.39 -7.12
C ASN A 130 -1.08 -1.71 -8.11
N LYS A 131 -0.54 -0.52 -7.81
CA LYS A 131 0.46 0.14 -8.66
C LYS A 131 1.75 -0.67 -8.78
N ARG A 132 2.07 -1.54 -7.81
CA ARG A 132 3.23 -2.45 -7.84
C ARG A 132 3.23 -3.35 -9.08
N THR A 133 2.05 -3.77 -9.55
CA THR A 133 1.89 -4.58 -10.76
C THR A 133 2.60 -3.97 -11.98
N ARG A 134 2.68 -2.64 -12.06
CA ARG A 134 3.40 -1.95 -13.14
C ARG A 134 4.91 -2.22 -13.10
N VAL A 135 5.49 -2.23 -11.90
CA VAL A 135 6.91 -2.54 -11.69
C VAL A 135 7.18 -4.02 -11.98
N GLU A 136 6.30 -4.92 -11.54
CA GLU A 136 6.43 -6.35 -11.83
C GLU A 136 6.37 -6.65 -13.33
N ARG A 137 5.49 -5.96 -14.08
CA ARG A 137 5.46 -6.05 -15.55
C ARG A 137 6.76 -5.56 -16.19
N CYS A 138 7.35 -4.49 -15.66
CA CYS A 138 8.65 -3.99 -16.10
C CYS A 138 9.74 -5.05 -15.89
N ASN A 139 9.80 -5.63 -14.69
CA ASN A 139 10.76 -6.68 -14.35
C ASN A 139 10.57 -7.93 -15.22
N SER A 140 9.32 -8.37 -15.42
CA SER A 140 9.00 -9.49 -16.31
C SER A 140 9.47 -9.24 -17.74
N ARG A 141 9.30 -8.02 -18.28
CA ARG A 141 9.81 -7.67 -19.61
C ARG A 141 11.33 -7.72 -19.68
N MET A 142 12.03 -7.19 -18.68
CA MET A 142 13.49 -7.26 -18.64
C MET A 142 13.98 -8.71 -18.62
N LYS A 143 13.33 -9.57 -17.83
CA LYS A 143 13.66 -10.99 -17.73
C LYS A 143 13.40 -11.76 -19.01
N THR A 144 12.24 -11.55 -19.61
CA THR A 144 11.75 -12.35 -20.75
C THR A 144 12.33 -11.88 -22.09
N TYR A 145 12.41 -10.56 -22.31
CA TYR A 145 12.75 -9.99 -23.62
C TYR A 145 14.14 -9.35 -23.68
N LEU A 146 14.72 -9.00 -22.54
CA LEU A 146 16.03 -8.33 -22.47
C LEU A 146 17.06 -9.18 -21.72
N THR A 147 16.87 -10.51 -21.77
CA THR A 147 17.84 -11.53 -21.32
C THR A 147 18.37 -11.35 -19.89
N ALA A 148 17.64 -10.65 -19.01
CA ALA A 148 18.12 -10.41 -17.63
C ALA A 148 18.29 -11.71 -16.82
N ASP A 149 17.53 -12.76 -17.14
CA ASP A 149 17.67 -14.10 -16.53
C ASP A 149 18.60 -15.05 -17.36
N GLN A 150 19.05 -14.63 -18.55
CA GLN A 150 19.87 -15.43 -19.49
C GLN A 150 21.17 -14.70 -19.85
N LEU A 151 21.82 -14.12 -18.84
CA LEU A 151 23.08 -13.41 -19.00
C LEU A 151 24.24 -14.38 -19.22
N HIS A 152 24.96 -14.22 -20.33
CA HIS A 152 26.16 -15.00 -20.64
C HIS A 152 27.46 -14.29 -20.21
N VAL A 153 27.33 -13.22 -19.41
CA VAL A 153 28.44 -12.34 -19.02
C VAL A 153 28.83 -12.59 -17.57
N TRP A 154 30.12 -12.78 -17.32
CA TRP A 154 30.66 -13.06 -15.98
C TRP A 154 31.21 -11.79 -15.33
N GLY A 155 30.93 -11.61 -14.03
CA GLY A 155 31.43 -10.50 -13.20
C GLY A 155 30.36 -9.43 -12.90
N ILE A 156 30.27 -9.03 -11.62
CA ILE A 156 29.21 -8.16 -11.11
C ILE A 156 29.11 -6.82 -11.84
N GLN A 157 30.24 -6.21 -12.18
CA GLN A 157 30.28 -4.93 -12.90
C GLN A 157 29.71 -5.07 -14.32
N LYS A 158 30.08 -6.14 -15.04
CA LYS A 158 29.60 -6.38 -16.41
C LYS A 158 28.10 -6.67 -16.42
N VAL A 159 27.63 -7.50 -15.50
CA VAL A 159 26.20 -7.80 -15.30
C VAL A 159 25.43 -6.52 -14.97
N THR A 160 25.96 -5.70 -14.07
CA THR A 160 25.34 -4.42 -13.69
C THR A 160 25.20 -3.49 -14.89
N THR A 161 26.26 -3.33 -15.68
CA THR A 161 26.22 -2.52 -16.92
C THR A 161 25.20 -3.05 -17.93
N HIS A 162 25.16 -4.37 -18.14
CA HIS A 162 24.16 -5.00 -19.01
C HIS A 162 22.73 -4.68 -18.55
N GLN A 163 22.47 -4.76 -17.24
CA GLN A 163 21.15 -4.48 -16.71
C GLN A 163 20.76 -2.99 -16.84
N TYR A 164 21.72 -2.08 -16.72
CA TYR A 164 21.49 -0.66 -16.99
C TYR A 164 21.15 -0.42 -18.47
N LEU A 165 21.88 -1.05 -19.40
CA LEU A 165 21.57 -0.96 -20.84
C LEU A 165 20.17 -1.47 -21.14
N ASN A 166 19.78 -2.62 -20.59
CA ASN A 166 18.43 -3.16 -20.70
C ASN A 166 17.35 -2.17 -20.20
N ALA A 167 17.58 -1.55 -19.04
CA ALA A 167 16.65 -0.57 -18.50
C ALA A 167 16.52 0.67 -19.39
N ILE A 168 17.63 1.16 -19.96
CA ILE A 168 17.63 2.29 -20.90
C ILE A 168 16.84 1.93 -22.16
N VAL A 169 17.07 0.76 -22.75
CA VAL A 169 16.33 0.28 -23.93
C VAL A 169 14.83 0.21 -23.63
N LEU A 170 14.44 -0.38 -22.50
CA LEU A 170 13.04 -0.50 -22.12
C LEU A 170 12.36 0.87 -21.95
N LEU A 171 13.05 1.84 -21.35
CA LEU A 171 12.57 3.21 -21.20
C LEU A 171 12.45 3.91 -22.56
N ALA A 172 13.45 3.79 -23.42
CA ALA A 172 13.44 4.37 -24.76
C ALA A 172 12.29 3.80 -25.61
N SER A 173 12.09 2.48 -25.62
CA SER A 173 10.99 1.83 -26.31
C SER A 173 9.63 2.28 -25.77
N ALA A 174 9.48 2.39 -24.44
CA ALA A 174 8.24 2.88 -23.83
C ALA A 174 7.93 4.34 -24.22
N LEU A 175 8.94 5.21 -24.24
CA LEU A 175 8.79 6.60 -24.67
C LEU A 175 8.45 6.72 -26.16
N ALA A 176 9.05 5.88 -27.01
CA ALA A 176 8.75 5.86 -28.44
C ALA A 176 7.28 5.45 -28.70
N ILE A 177 6.81 4.38 -28.06
CA ILE A 177 5.42 3.92 -28.16
C ILE A 177 4.46 4.99 -27.64
N ALA A 178 4.76 5.62 -26.49
CA ALA A 178 3.92 6.67 -25.93
C ALA A 178 3.81 7.89 -26.87
N ARG A 179 4.92 8.30 -27.52
CA ARG A 179 4.90 9.37 -28.52
C ARG A 179 4.05 9.01 -29.73
N GLN A 180 4.16 7.78 -30.23
CA GLN A 180 3.38 7.32 -31.37
C GLN A 180 1.87 7.25 -31.04
N GLN A 181 1.50 6.84 -29.83
CA GLN A 181 0.10 6.85 -29.38
C GLN A 181 -0.47 8.27 -29.32
N VAL A 182 0.31 9.25 -28.87
CA VAL A 182 -0.11 10.67 -28.87
C VAL A 182 -0.26 11.20 -30.30
N GLN A 183 0.65 10.85 -31.20
CA GLN A 183 0.57 11.25 -32.62
C GLN A 183 -0.62 10.62 -33.35
N ASN A 184 -0.94 9.35 -33.07
CA ASN A 184 -2.06 8.65 -33.69
C ASN A 184 -3.43 9.06 -33.12
N ALA A 185 -3.47 9.70 -31.96
CA ALA A 185 -4.69 10.19 -31.32
C ALA A 185 -4.99 11.67 -31.61
N ALA A 186 -4.07 12.37 -32.27
CA ALA A 186 -4.22 13.74 -32.77
C ALA A 186 -4.66 13.73 -34.23
#